data_AF-A0A1S8CEE2-F1
#
_entry.id   AF-A0A1S8CEE2-F1
#
_cell.length_a   1.000
_cell.length_b   1.000
_cell.length_c   1.000
_cell.angle_alpha   90.00
_cell.angle_beta   90.00
_cell.angle_gamma   90.00
#
_symmetry.space_group_name_H-M   'P 1'
#
loop_
_entity.id
_entity.type
_entity.pdbx_description
1 polymer ?
#
loop_
_entity_poly.entity_id
_entity_poly.type
_entity_poly.pdbx_seq_one_letter_code
_entity_poly.pdbx_strand_id
1 'polypeptide(L)' 'METLNPFDDENQRCLILCNEQQQYSLWPDFSAIPAGWARVFGPASRGQCVSWLEQHWQDMRPASQRKA' A
#
# COMPACT_ATOMS: atom_id res chain seq x y z
N MET A 1 0.33 -3.18 27.05
CA MET A 1 1.09 -3.98 26.07
C MET A 1 0.47 -3.67 24.73
N GLU A 2 0.86 -2.55 24.11
CA GLU A 2 0.49 -2.30 22.71
C GLU A 2 1.21 -3.33 21.86
N THR A 3 0.47 -4.35 21.43
CA THR A 3 0.88 -5.22 20.33
C THR A 3 1.06 -4.32 19.12
N LEU A 4 2.31 -3.99 18.77
CA LEU A 4 2.65 -3.40 17.48
C LEU A 4 1.96 -4.25 16.42
N ASN A 5 0.92 -3.67 15.82
CA ASN A 5 0.17 -4.34 14.77
C ASN A 5 1.21 -4.70 13.70
N PRO A 6 1.30 -5.95 13.19
CA PRO A 6 2.36 -6.36 12.26
C PRO A 6 2.42 -5.54 10.96
N PHE A 7 1.39 -4.71 10.71
CA PHE A 7 1.32 -3.73 9.62
C PHE A 7 1.91 -2.36 9.98
N ASP A 8 2.09 -2.05 11.27
CA ASP A 8 2.63 -0.81 11.82
C ASP A 8 4.12 -0.91 12.18
N ASP A 9 4.70 -2.11 12.07
CA ASP A 9 6.12 -2.33 12.32
C ASP A 9 6.96 -1.73 11.18
N GLU A 10 7.61 -0.60 11.44
CA GLU A 10 8.41 0.14 10.45
C GLU A 10 9.62 -0.66 9.95
N ASN A 11 10.08 -1.64 10.74
CA ASN A 11 11.16 -2.56 10.39
C ASN A 11 10.72 -3.69 9.45
N GLN A 12 9.41 -3.91 9.31
CA GLN A 12 8.87 -4.98 8.48
C GLN A 12 8.73 -4.53 7.03
N ARG A 13 9.11 -5.42 6.10
CA ARG A 13 8.99 -5.15 4.67
C ARG A 13 7.55 -5.35 4.22
N CYS A 14 7.06 -4.39 3.44
CA CYS A 14 5.74 -4.42 2.86
C CYS A 14 5.83 -4.39 1.34
N LEU A 15 4.73 -4.79 0.73
CA LEU A 15 4.45 -4.80 -0.69
C LEU A 15 3.28 -3.86 -0.94
N ILE A 16 3.29 -3.18 -2.08
CA ILE A 16 2.07 -2.60 -2.63
C ILE A 16 1.51 -3.58 -3.64
N LEU A 17 0.28 -4.00 -3.38
CA LEU A 17 -0.51 -4.77 -4.31
C LEU A 17 -1.48 -3.86 -5.04
N CYS A 18 -1.74 -4.17 -6.31
CA CYS A 18 -2.78 -3.56 -7.12
C CYS A 18 -3.71 -4.65 -7.64
N ASN A 19 -5.01 -4.40 -7.62
CA ASN A 19 -5.98 -5.28 -8.27
C ASN A 19 -6.40 -4.73 -9.63
N GLU A 20 -7.21 -5.50 -10.35
CA GLU A 20 -7.74 -5.10 -11.67
C GLU A 20 -8.64 -3.84 -11.61
N GLN A 21 -9.15 -3.48 -10.43
CA GLN A 21 -9.93 -2.27 -10.19
C GLN A 21 -9.06 -1.05 -9.84
N GLN A 22 -7.73 -1.15 -10.02
CA GLN A 22 -6.74 -0.11 -9.67
C GLN A 22 -6.78 0.30 -8.19
N GLN A 23 -7.21 -0.60 -7.31
CA GLN A 23 -7.14 -0.38 -5.87
C GLN A 23 -5.79 -0.85 -5.35
N TYR A 24 -5.18 -0.04 -4.49
CA TYR A 24 -3.91 -0.36 -3.87
C TYR A 24 -4.10 -0.87 -2.45
N SER A 25 -3.31 -1.86 -2.06
CA SER A 25 -3.29 -2.41 -0.70
C SER A 25 -1.86 -2.60 -0.22
N LEU A 26 -1.60 -2.23 1.03
CA LEU A 26 -0.34 -2.51 1.70
C LEU A 26 -0.40 -3.95 2.24
N TRP A 27 0.53 -4.80 1.80
CA TRP A 27 0.55 -6.22 2.14
C TRP A 27 1.91 -6.63 2.72
N PRO A 28 1.95 -7.42 3.80
CA PRO A 28 3.23 -7.87 4.37
C PRO A 28 3.97 -8.83 3.43
N ASP A 29 5.31 -8.72 3.35
CA ASP A 29 6.11 -9.55 2.43
C ASP A 29 6.13 -11.05 2.79
N PHE A 30 5.92 -11.37 4.07
CA PHE A 30 5.86 -12.73 4.58
C PHE A 30 4.52 -13.44 4.28
N SER A 31 3.49 -12.71 3.84
CA SER A 31 2.17 -13.28 3.57
C SER A 31 1.99 -13.57 2.08
N ALA A 32 1.34 -14.69 1.77
CA ALA A 32 1.02 -15.03 0.38
C ALA A 32 0.11 -13.97 -0.25
N ILE A 33 0.35 -13.63 -1.51
CA ILE A 33 -0.45 -12.66 -2.24
C ILE A 33 -1.79 -13.32 -2.62
N PRO A 34 -2.93 -12.71 -2.27
CA PRO A 34 -4.24 -13.24 -2.63
C PRO A 34 -4.47 -13.23 -4.15
N ALA A 35 -5.26 -14.17 -4.65
CA ALA A 35 -5.62 -14.22 -6.07
C ALA A 35 -6.34 -12.93 -6.52
N GLY A 36 -6.05 -12.47 -7.73
CA GLY A 36 -6.59 -11.20 -8.26
C GLY A 36 -5.83 -9.94 -7.81
N TRP A 37 -4.79 -10.10 -6.99
CA TRP A 37 -3.88 -9.02 -6.62
C TRP A 37 -2.50 -9.26 -7.21
N ALA A 38 -1.89 -8.20 -7.74
CA ALA A 38 -0.57 -8.23 -8.32
C ALA A 38 0.35 -7.29 -7.53
N ARG A 39 1.57 -7.75 -7.23
CA ARG A 39 2.60 -6.88 -6.65
C ARG A 39 3.06 -5.85 -7.67
N VAL A 40 2.92 -4.57 -7.34
CA VAL A 40 3.38 -3.45 -8.16
C VAL A 40 4.60 -2.73 -7.58
N PHE A 41 4.82 -2.82 -6.27
CA PHE A 41 5.98 -2.23 -5.59
C PHE A 41 6.41 -3.05 -4.36
N GLY A 42 7.70 -2.97 -4.00
CA GLY A 42 8.31 -3.71 -2.88
C GLY A 42 8.88 -5.09 -3.25
N PRO A 43 9.43 -5.85 -2.28
CA PRO A 43 9.45 -5.58 -0.83
C PRO A 43 10.31 -4.38 -0.46
N ALA A 44 9.73 -3.44 0.29
CA ALA A 44 10.40 -2.23 0.76
C ALA A 44 9.90 -1.84 2.15
N SER A 45 10.60 -0.93 2.83
CA SER A 45 10.14 -0.38 4.11
C SER A 45 8.80 0.35 3.95
N ARG A 46 8.03 0.43 5.05
CA ARG A 46 6.74 1.15 5.08
C ARG A 46 6.84 2.56 4.50
N GLY A 47 7.85 3.34 4.90
CA GLY A 47 8.04 4.71 4.38
C GLY A 47 8.21 4.79 2.86
N GLN A 48 8.92 3.82 2.26
CA GLN A 48 9.07 3.74 0.80
C GLN A 48 7.75 3.35 0.12
N CYS A 49 6.99 2.42 0.72
CA CYS A 49 5.68 2.01 0.21
C CYS A 49 4.67 3.16 0.25
N VAL A 50 4.62 3.91 1.36
CA VAL A 50 3.79 5.11 1.51
C VAL A 50 4.19 6.17 0.50
N SER A 51 5.49 6.46 0.37
CA SER A 51 5.96 7.45 -0.61
C SER A 51 5.63 7.03 -2.05
N TRP A 52 5.71 5.74 -2.37
CA TRP A 52 5.28 5.23 -3.67
C TRP A 52 3.77 5.42 -3.89
N LEU A 53 2.94 5.13 -2.87
CA LEU A 53 1.49 5.39 -2.91
C LEU A 53 1.19 6.87 -3.08
N GLU A 54 1.87 7.78 -2.38
CA GLU A 54 1.68 9.23 -2.54
C GLU A 54 2.05 9.72 -3.95
N GLN A 55 2.97 9.05 -4.62
CA GLN A 55 3.39 9.37 -5.99
C GLN A 55 2.49 8.75 -7.06
N HIS A 56 2.04 7.49 -6.87
CA HIS A 56 1.28 6.73 -7.88
C HIS A 56 -0.23 6.76 -7.65
N TRP A 57 -0.68 6.91 -6.41
CA TRP A 57 -2.09 7.04 -6.03
C TRP A 57 -2.47 8.50 -5.78
N GLN A 58 -1.94 9.39 -6.60
CA GLN A 58 -2.15 10.84 -6.47
C GLN A 58 -3.55 11.28 -6.94
N ASP A 59 -4.25 10.43 -7.69
CA ASP A 59 -5.63 10.66 -8.16
C ASP A 59 -6.68 10.00 -7.24
N MET A 60 -6.49 10.08 -5.92
CA MET A 60 -7.52 9.74 -4.93
C MET A 60 -8.57 10.84 -4.73
N ARG A 61 -8.70 11.79 -5.66
CA ARG A 61 -9.81 12.74 -5.62
C ARG A 61 -11.06 11.98 -6.09
N PRO A 62 -12.10 11.76 -5.24
CA PRO A 62 -13.43 11.71 -5.81
C PRO A 62 -13.61 13.01 -6.60
N ALA A 63 -14.22 12.96 -7.78
CA ALA A 63 -14.37 14.11 -8.69
C ALA A 63 -14.97 15.39 -8.04
N SER A 64 -15.45 15.30 -6.80
CA SER A 64 -16.15 16.33 -6.04
C SER A 64 -15.30 17.22 -5.11
N GLN A 65 -13.98 17.04 -5.00
CA GLN A 65 -13.12 17.94 -4.19
C GLN A 65 -12.00 18.63 -4.99
N ARG A 66 -12.28 18.99 -6.25
CA ARG A 66 -11.60 20.14 -6.88
C ARG A 66 -12.33 21.41 -6.42
N LYS A 67 -12.00 21.97 -5.26
CA LYS A 67 -12.49 23.29 -4.88
C LYS A 67 -11.33 24.29 -4.77
N ALA A 68 -11.46 25.29 -5.65
CA ALA A 68 -10.88 26.64 -5.71
C ALA A 68 -9.36 26.77 -5.72
#